data_AF-A0A961TI75-F1
#
_entry.id   AF-A0A961TI75-F1
#
_cell.length_a   1.000
_cell.length_b   1.000
_cell.length_c   1.000
_cell.angle_alpha   90.00
_cell.angle_beta   90.00
_cell.angle_gamma   90.00
#
_symmetry.space_group_name_H-M   'P 1'
#
loop_
_entity.id
_entity.type
_entity.pdbx_description
1 polymer ?
#
loop_
_entity_poly.entity_id
_entity_poly.type
_entity_poly.pdbx_seq_one_letter_code
_entity_poly.pdbx_strand_id
1 'polypeptide(L)' 'MISLLSRKNGAPIAEMMEATGWQAHSVRGFLSGTVRKKFGTAFGSMTTPKGERRYVIWQDQQ' A
#
# COMPACT_ATOMS: atom_id res chain seq x y z
N MET A 1 8.78 -0.88 2.37
CA MET A 1 7.41 -1.12 1.86
C MET A 1 6.34 -0.97 2.93
N ILE A 2 6.28 -1.82 3.96
CA ILE A 2 5.23 -1.72 5.01
C ILE A 2 5.23 -0.35 5.70
N SER A 3 6.40 0.20 6.00
CA SER A 3 6.57 1.56 6.53
C SER A 3 5.98 2.68 5.65
N LEU A 4 5.89 2.49 4.33
CA LEU A 4 5.24 3.45 3.41
C LEU A 4 3.72 3.39 3.54
N LEU A 5 3.18 2.17 3.62
CA LEU A 5 1.74 1.91 3.71
C LEU A 5 1.17 2.26 5.09
N SER A 6 1.98 2.15 6.16
CA SER A 6 1.60 2.53 7.52
C SER A 6 1.60 4.04 7.79
N ARG A 7 1.99 4.87 6.81
CA ARG A 7 1.87 6.33 6.92
C ARG A 7 0.40 6.74 6.95
N LYS A 8 0.08 7.86 7.59
CA LYS A 8 -1.28 8.43 7.64
C LYS A 8 -1.94 8.56 6.26
N ASN A 9 -1.14 8.89 5.24
CA ASN A 9 -1.62 9.05 3.86
C ASN A 9 -1.38 7.79 3.00
N GLY A 10 -0.72 6.76 3.55
CA GLY A 10 -0.18 5.63 2.80
C GLY A 10 0.68 6.03 1.60
N ALA A 11 0.71 5.19 0.57
CA ALA A 11 1.53 5.39 -0.61
C ALA A 11 0.84 4.97 -1.92
N PRO A 12 1.01 5.72 -3.03
CA PRO A 12 0.63 5.28 -4.36
C PRO A 12 1.58 4.21 -4.91
N ILE A 13 1.18 3.54 -5.99
CA ILE A 13 2.03 2.53 -6.65
C ILE A 13 3.34 3.13 -7.15
N ALA A 14 3.33 4.36 -7.69
CA ALA A 14 4.54 5.02 -8.18
C ALA A 14 5.61 5.14 -7.09
N GLU A 15 5.25 5.64 -5.90
CA GLU A 15 6.17 5.76 -4.78
C GLU A 15 6.69 4.39 -4.29
N MET A 16 5.82 3.37 -4.32
CA MET A 16 6.22 2.00 -4.01
C MET A 16 7.22 1.43 -5.02
N MET A 17 7.06 1.75 -6.31
CA MET A 17 7.97 1.35 -7.37
C MET A 17 9.33 2.03 -7.19
N GLU A 18 9.36 3.34 -6.95
CA GLU A 18 10.60 4.09 -6.71
C GLU A 18 11.36 3.58 -5.49
N ALA A 19 10.65 3.29 -4.40
CA ALA A 19 11.27 2.82 -3.16
C ALA A 19 11.78 1.37 -3.23
N THR A 20 11.37 0.57 -4.21
CA THR A 20 11.74 -0.85 -4.32
C THR A 20 12.46 -1.23 -5.60
N GLY A 21 12.43 -0.37 -6.63
CA GLY A 21 12.83 -0.71 -7.99
C GLY A 21 11.89 -1.69 -8.69
N TRP A 22 10.73 -2.00 -8.11
CA TRP A 22 9.79 -2.94 -8.69
C TRP A 22 8.92 -2.31 -9.77
N GLN A 23 8.48 -3.14 -10.71
CA GLN A 23 7.45 -2.76 -11.68
C GLN A 23 6.06 -2.78 -11.04
N ALA A 24 5.11 -2.05 -11.64
CA ALA A 24 3.76 -1.90 -11.11
C ALA A 24 3.04 -3.23 -10.87
N HIS A 25 3.24 -4.23 -11.74
CA HIS A 25 2.62 -5.55 -11.60
C HIS A 25 3.19 -6.33 -10.40
N SER A 26 4.49 -6.22 -10.13
CA SER A 26 5.15 -6.85 -8.99
C SER A 26 4.67 -6.22 -7.67
N VAL A 27 4.55 -4.89 -7.63
CA VAL A 27 3.96 -4.18 -6.49
C VAL A 27 2.52 -4.66 -6.25
N ARG A 28 1.70 -4.74 -7.29
CA ARG A 28 0.32 -5.25 -7.18
C ARG A 28 0.27 -6.69 -6.68
N GLY A 29 1.16 -7.56 -7.15
CA GLY A 29 1.28 -8.94 -6.69
C GLY A 29 1.67 -9.03 -5.21
N PHE A 30 2.59 -8.19 -4.74
CA PHE A 30 2.96 -8.12 -3.33
C PHE A 30 1.79 -7.62 -2.47
N LEU A 31 1.05 -6.60 -2.93
CA LEU A 31 -0.11 -6.06 -2.23
C LEU A 31 -1.24 -7.10 -2.09
N SER A 32 -1.58 -7.80 -3.17
CA SER A 32 -2.66 -8.80 -3.16
C SER A 32 -2.26 -10.12 -2.51
N GLY A 33 -0.99 -10.52 -2.65
CA GLY A 33 -0.49 -11.83 -2.20
C GLY A 33 0.06 -11.83 -0.78
N THR A 34 0.80 -10.80 -0.38
CA THR A 34 1.48 -10.74 0.92
C THR A 34 0.78 -9.78 1.87
N VAL A 35 0.56 -8.53 1.44
CA VAL A 35 0.02 -7.50 2.33
C VAL A 35 -1.43 -7.81 2.71
N ARG A 36 -2.29 -8.12 1.74
CA ARG A 36 -3.68 -8.49 2.02
C ARG A 36 -3.79 -9.73 2.91
N LYS A 37 -2.92 -10.73 2.73
CA LYS A 37 -2.93 -11.93 3.59
C LYS A 37 -2.46 -11.63 5.01
N LYS A 38 -1.45 -10.78 5.18
CA LYS A 38 -0.87 -10.45 6.48
C LYS A 38 -1.74 -9.48 7.30
N PHE A 39 -2.34 -8.49 6.64
CA PHE A 39 -3.07 -7.41 7.32
C PHE A 39 -4.59 -7.49 7.17
N GLY A 40 -5.13 -8.37 6.33
CA GLY A 40 -6.56 -8.62 6.24
C GLY A 40 -7.38 -7.34 6.05
N THR A 41 -8.26 -7.06 7.01
CA THR A 41 -9.15 -5.88 7.05
C THR A 41 -8.43 -4.57 7.37
N ALA A 42 -7.24 -4.63 7.96
CA ALA A 42 -6.40 -3.45 8.22
C ALA A 42 -5.72 -2.92 6.94
N PHE A 43 -5.76 -3.65 5.83
CA PHE A 43 -5.26 -3.17 4.54
C PHE A 43 -6.37 -2.63 3.66
N GLY A 44 -6.17 -1.43 3.10
CA GLY A 44 -7.15 -0.78 2.24
C GLY A 44 -6.52 0.14 1.20
N SER A 45 -7.38 0.87 0.51
CA SER A 45 -6.98 1.94 -0.39
C SER A 45 -7.89 3.15 -0.27
N MET A 46 -7.33 4.33 -0.44
CA MET A 46 -8.07 5.59 -0.49
C MET A 46 -7.78 6.31 -1.80
N THR A 47 -8.76 7.03 -2.32
CA THR A 47 -8.58 7.91 -3.47
C THR A 47 -8.50 9.34 -2.96
N THR A 48 -7.43 10.06 -3.33
CA THR A 48 -7.30 11.47 -2.98
C THR A 48 -8.29 12.33 -3.79
N PRO A 49 -8.57 13.59 -3.37
CA PRO A 49 -9.37 14.52 -4.17
C PRO A 49 -8.85 14.74 -5.60
N LYS A 50 -7.57 14.46 -5.85
CA LYS A 50 -6.93 14.55 -7.17
C LYS A 50 -7.08 13.27 -8.02
N GLY A 51 -7.81 12.27 -7.54
CA GLY A 51 -8.00 10.98 -8.24
C GLY A 51 -6.87 9.97 -8.06
N GLU A 52 -5.81 10.30 -7.32
CA GLU A 52 -4.70 9.36 -7.09
C GLU A 52 -5.08 8.31 -6.04
N ARG A 53 -4.92 7.03 -6.39
CA ARG A 53 -5.15 5.90 -5.49
C ARG A 53 -3.91 5.63 -4.62
N ARG A 54 -4.11 5.63 -3.31
CA ARG A 54 -3.09 5.33 -2.29
C ARG A 54 -3.49 4.08 -1.52
N TYR A 55 -2.50 3.27 -1.16
CA TYR A 55 -2.67 2.06 -0.37
C TYR A 55 -2.20 2.30 1.05
N VAL A 56 -2.97 1.79 2.01
CA VAL A 56 -2.84 2.12 3.43
C VAL A 56 -2.95 0.85 4.26
N ILE A 57 -2.17 0.78 5.33
CA ILE A 57 -2.32 -0.20 6.40
C ILE A 57 -2.65 0.57 7.66
N TRP A 58 -3.85 0.34 8.17
CA TRP A 58 -4.29 0.81 9.47
C TRP A 58 -3.64 -0.07 10.53
N GLN A 59 -2.74 0.48 11.34
CA GLN A 59 -2.30 -0.25 12.51
C GLN A 59 -3.42 -0.23 13.54
N ASP A 60 -4.21 -1.31 13.57
CA ASP A 60 -4.85 -1.70 14.81
C ASP A 60 -3.72 -2.22 15.70
N GLN A 61 -3.45 -1.49 16.79
CA GLN A 61 -2.55 -1.96 17.84
C GLN A 61 -3.15 -3.26 18.38
N GLN A 62 -2.32 -4.30 18.40
CA GLN A 62 -2.60 -5.59 18.98
C GLN A 62 -3.29 -5.51 20.36
#